data_AF-A0A416AAA5-F1
#
_entry.id   AF-A0A416AAA5-F1
#
_cell.length_a   1.000
_cell.length_b   1.000
_cell.length_c   1.000
_cell.angle_alpha   90.00
_cell.angle_beta   90.00
_cell.angle_gamma   90.00
#
_symmetry.space_group_name_H-M   'P 1'
#
loop_
_entity.id
_entity.type
_entity.pdbx_description
1 polymer ?
#
loop_
_entity_poly.entity_id
_entity_poly.type
_entity_poly.pdbx_seq_one_letter_code
_entity_poly.pdbx_strand_id
1 'polypeptide(L)' 'MARGKTIGKIEPVHKIWLSTQEAAAYLGVSTRFLRDQLDVIPGVEVYNIGGNKKFYRLENLDRLISQGKVK' A
#
# COMPACT_ATOMS: atom_id res chain seq x y z
N MET A 1 8.94 46.78 -6.21
CA MET A 1 9.72 45.54 -5.99
C MET A 1 8.75 44.39 -5.73
N ALA A 2 8.59 43.46 -6.67
CA ALA A 2 7.64 42.36 -6.55
C ALA A 2 8.26 41.23 -5.71
N ARG A 3 7.57 40.78 -4.65
CA ARG A 3 7.97 39.59 -3.88
C ARG A 3 7.91 38.37 -4.80
N GLY A 4 9.06 37.75 -5.06
CA GLY A 4 9.11 36.46 -5.76
C GLY A 4 8.34 35.41 -4.98
N LYS A 5 7.38 34.76 -5.64
CA LYS A 5 6.59 33.67 -5.07
C LYS A 5 7.48 32.42 -5.01
N THR A 6 7.91 32.03 -3.83
CA THR A 6 8.68 30.79 -3.62
C THR A 6 7.76 29.59 -3.86
N ILE A 7 7.85 28.98 -5.04
CA ILE A 7 7.14 27.73 -5.33
C ILE A 7 7.96 26.61 -4.68
N GLY A 8 7.51 26.12 -3.53
CA GLY A 8 8.09 24.94 -2.89
C GLY A 8 7.94 23.73 -3.80
N LYS A 9 9.05 23.05 -4.12
CA LYS A 9 9.02 21.76 -4.80
C LYS A 9 8.58 20.70 -3.79
N ILE A 10 7.50 20.00 -4.08
CA ILE A 10 7.03 18.86 -3.29
C ILE A 10 7.70 17.63 -3.90
N GLU A 11 8.58 16.98 -3.14
CA GLU A 11 9.14 15.71 -3.58
C GLU A 11 8.10 14.59 -3.35
N PRO A 12 7.89 13.71 -4.34
CA PRO A 12 7.00 12.58 -4.19
C PRO A 12 7.61 11.61 -3.17
N VAL A 13 7.01 11.55 -1.98
CA VAL A 13 7.41 10.59 -0.94
C VAL A 13 6.76 9.24 -1.24
N HIS A 14 7.56 8.19 -1.30
CA HIS A 14 7.06 6.82 -1.45
C HIS A 14 6.24 6.41 -0.23
N LYS A 15 5.01 5.96 -0.46
CA LYS A 15 4.13 5.48 0.62
C LYS A 15 4.64 4.16 1.18
N ILE A 16 4.66 4.06 2.50
CA ILE A 16 5.03 2.82 3.22
C ILE A 16 3.81 1.92 3.42
N TRP A 17 2.63 2.53 3.58
CA TRP A 17 1.36 1.86 3.80
C TRP A 17 0.41 2.13 2.64
N LEU A 18 -0.17 1.06 2.11
CA LEU A 18 -1.12 1.09 1.02
C LEU A 18 -2.52 0.75 1.53
N SER A 19 -3.52 1.53 1.14
CA SER A 19 -4.91 1.16 1.35
C SER A 19 -5.27 -0.13 0.61
N THR A 20 -6.41 -0.75 0.93
CA THR A 20 -6.87 -1.97 0.23
C THR A 20 -6.96 -1.81 -1.29
N GLN A 21 -7.38 -0.64 -1.78
CA GLN A 21 -7.46 -0.38 -3.22
C GLN A 21 -6.07 -0.23 -3.85
N GLU A 22 -5.16 0.47 -3.17
CA GLU A 22 -3.79 0.65 -3.66
C GLU A 22 -3.02 -0.66 -3.65
N ALA A 23 -3.14 -1.47 -2.59
CA ALA A 23 -2.52 -2.79 -2.52
C ALA A 23 -3.05 -3.73 -3.62
N ALA A 24 -4.34 -3.62 -3.97
CA ALA A 24 -4.96 -4.45 -5.00
C ALA A 24 -4.39 -4.07 -6.38
N ALA A 25 -4.32 -2.76 -6.67
CA ALA A 25 -3.71 -2.25 -7.88
C ALA A 25 -2.21 -2.60 -7.97
N TYR A 26 -1.49 -2.53 -6.85
CA TYR A 26 -0.07 -2.84 -6.78
C TYR A 26 0.23 -4.31 -7.12
N LEU A 27 -0.57 -5.23 -6.57
CA LEU A 27 -0.42 -6.67 -6.83
C LEU A 27 -1.12 -7.12 -8.13
N GLY A 28 -1.91 -6.27 -8.78
CA GLY A 28 -2.70 -6.65 -9.96
C GLY A 28 -3.88 -7.58 -9.66
N VAL A 29 -4.41 -7.57 -8.43
CA VAL A 29 -5.46 -8.49 -7.96
C VAL A 29 -6.75 -7.76 -7.57
N SER A 30 -7.83 -8.51 -7.36
CA SER A 30 -9.07 -7.92 -6.84
C SER A 30 -8.95 -7.59 -5.34
N THR A 31 -9.69 -6.57 -4.89
CA THR A 31 -9.78 -6.24 -3.45
C THR A 31 -10.39 -7.36 -2.62
N ARG A 32 -11.22 -8.22 -3.22
CA ARG A 32 -11.77 -9.42 -2.58
C ARG A 32 -10.67 -10.45 -2.32
N PHE A 33 -9.80 -10.68 -3.30
CA PHE A 33 -8.65 -11.57 -3.15
C PHE A 33 -7.75 -11.15 -1.98
N LEU A 34 -7.50 -9.85 -1.82
CA LEU A 34 -6.73 -9.35 -0.68
C LEU A 34 -7.33 -9.72 0.67
N ARG A 35 -8.65 -9.55 0.82
CA ARG A 35 -9.36 -9.85 2.07
C ARG A 35 -9.41 -11.34 2.36
N ASP A 36 -9.59 -12.16 1.32
CA ASP A 36 -9.79 -13.60 1.46
C ASP A 36 -8.46 -14.37 1.58
N GLN A 37 -7.36 -13.84 1.05
CA GLN A 37 -6.06 -14.53 1.01
C GLN A 37 -4.99 -13.80 1.81
N LEU A 38 -4.85 -12.48 1.66
CA LEU A 38 -3.71 -11.75 2.22
C LEU A 38 -3.80 -11.58 3.74
N ASP A 39 -5.00 -11.36 4.26
CA ASP A 39 -5.25 -11.22 5.70
C ASP A 39 -4.96 -12.52 6.48
N VAL A 40 -4.89 -13.67 5.79
CA VAL A 40 -4.67 -14.99 6.38
C VAL A 40 -3.21 -15.45 6.27
N ILE A 41 -2.38 -14.76 5.48
CA ILE A 41 -0.98 -15.12 5.30
C ILE A 41 -0.15 -14.68 6.52
N PRO A 42 0.49 -15.62 7.23
CA PRO A 42 1.40 -15.26 8.32
C PRO A 42 2.58 -14.47 7.76
N GLY A 43 2.81 -13.27 8.30
CA GLY A 43 3.91 -12.37 7.90
C GLY A 43 3.48 -11.09 7.17
N VAL A 44 2.20 -10.91 6.88
CA VAL A 44 1.66 -9.64 6.39
C VAL A 44 1.23 -8.78 7.57
N GLU A 45 1.97 -7.70 7.84
CA GLU A 45 1.52 -6.64 8.74
C GLU A 45 0.34 -5.90 8.11
N VAL A 46 -0.80 -5.97 8.80
CA VAL A 46 -2.03 -5.27 8.44
C VAL A 46 -2.37 -4.29 9.55
N TYR A 47 -2.47 -3.02 9.20
CA TYR A 47 -2.94 -1.99 10.11
C TYR A 47 -4.42 -1.71 9.87
N ASN A 48 -5.24 -1.75 10.92
CA ASN A 48 -6.67 -1.49 10.85
C ASN A 48 -7.00 -0.17 11.56
N ILE A 49 -7.54 0.79 10.83
CA ILE A 49 -8.01 2.08 11.38
C ILE A 49 -9.53 2.03 11.53
N GLY A 50 -10.02 1.14 12.38
CA GLY A 50 -11.44 1.02 12.70
C GLY A 50 -12.36 0.65 11.52
N GLY A 51 -13.38 -0.16 11.79
CA GLY A 51 -14.30 -0.62 10.75
C GLY A 51 -13.61 -1.49 9.70
N ASN A 52 -13.83 -1.19 8.42
CA ASN A 52 -13.41 -2.04 7.28
C ASN A 52 -12.24 -1.45 6.47
N LYS A 53 -11.46 -0.53 7.07
CA LYS A 53 -10.31 0.12 6.42
C LYS A 53 -9.01 -0.53 6.88
N LYS A 54 -8.41 -1.30 5.96
CA LYS A 54 -7.12 -1.97 6.17
C LYS A 54 -6.03 -1.32 5.33
N PHE A 55 -4.86 -1.24 5.93
CA PHE A 55 -3.63 -0.80 5.30
C PHE A 55 -2.59 -1.91 5.32
N TYR A 56 -1.90 -2.06 4.21
CA TYR A 56 -0.91 -3.10 3.97
C TYR A 56 0.46 -2.45 3.81
N ARG A 57 1.46 -2.98 4.49
CA ARG A 57 2.84 -2.49 4.39
C ARG A 57 3.45 -2.93 3.06
N LEU A 58 4.02 -2.00 2.31
CA LEU A 58 4.55 -2.23 0.96
C LEU A 58 5.66 -3.30 0.96
N GLU A 59 6.56 -3.27 1.94
CA GLU A 59 7.64 -4.25 2.10
C GLU A 59 7.13 -5.71 2.21
N ASN A 60 5.95 -5.91 2.80
CA ASN A 60 5.36 -7.24 2.91
C ASN A 60 4.80 -7.70 1.57
N LEU A 61 4.20 -6.78 0.80
CA LEU A 61 3.73 -7.08 -0.56
C LEU A 61 4.90 -7.46 -1.47
N ASP A 62 6.01 -6.72 -1.40
CA ASP A 62 7.23 -7.02 -2.17
C ASP A 62 7.81 -8.40 -1.82
N ARG A 63 7.80 -8.76 -0.54
CA ARG A 63 8.18 -10.11 -0.10
C ARG A 63 7.28 -11.19 -0.68
N LEU A 64 5.97 -10.95 -0.75
CA LEU A 64 5.02 -11.93 -1.32
C LEU A 64 5.24 -12.15 -2.82
N ILE A 65 5.51 -11.06 -3.57
CA ILE A 65 5.90 -11.13 -4.98
C ILE A 65 7.20 -11.92 -5.12
N SER A 66 8.21 -11.58 -4.30
CA SER A 66 9.53 -12.25 -4.32
C SER A 66 9.46 -13.75 -3.99
N GLN A 67 8.49 -14.15 -3.14
CA GLN A 67 8.23 -15.55 -2.81
C GLN A 67 7.39 -16.30 -3.86
N GLY A 68 6.92 -15.62 -4.91
CA GLY A 68 6.06 -16.21 -5.95
C GLY A 68 4.65 -16.57 -5.48
N LYS A 69 4.21 -16.04 -4.34
CA LYS A 69 2.87 -16.30 -3.78
C LYS A 69 1.76 -15.49 -4.46
N VAL A 70 2.14 -14.43 -5.17
CA VAL A 70 1.25 -13.52 -5.90
C VAL A 70 1.90 -13.23 -7.25
N LYS A 71 1.13 -13.20 -8.33
CA LYS A 71 1.60 -13.15 -9.72
C LYS A 71 0.87 -12.06 -10.50
#